data_AF-A0A0S7EXS4-F1
#
_entry.id   AF-A0A0S7EXS4-F1
#
_cell.length_a   1.000
_cell.length_b   1.000
_cell.length_c   1.000
_cell.angle_alpha   90.00
_cell.angle_beta   90.00
_cell.angle_gamma   90.00
#
_symmetry.space_group_name_H-M   'P 1'
#
loop_
_entity.id
_entity.type
_entity.pdbx_description
1 polymer ?
#
loop_
_entity_poly.entity_id
_entity_poly.type
_entity_poly.pdbx_seq_one_letter_code
_entity_poly.pdbx_strand_id
1 'polypeptide(L)'
;LPAAYYRYIECSPEDQEAKAEYDMDEEDYAWLELVNEKRKSEGMSQVSHNVFEFLIDRFEKELHLESLDQASEKQPAVDDDAVCSICMSGECHKSNTILFCGVCGVSVHQECYGVPYVPESHWHCRHCLQSPTQPADCILCPNKGGAVKKTDDDRWGHVVCALWVPEVGFANTTFIEPIDGIGQIPSARWKLTCYI
;
A
#
# COMPACT_ATOMS: atom_id res chain seq x y z
N LEU A 1 29.46 -57.88 11.74
CA LEU A 1 28.96 -56.59 11.22
C LEU A 1 28.05 -56.00 12.30
N PRO A 2 28.35 -54.83 12.89
CA PRO A 2 27.41 -54.19 13.80
C PRO A 2 26.22 -53.68 12.98
N ALA A 3 25.03 -54.13 13.36
CA ALA A 3 23.74 -53.76 12.78
C ALA A 3 23.17 -52.58 13.57
N ALA A 4 23.46 -51.36 13.15
CA ALA A 4 22.68 -50.18 13.55
C ALA A 4 22.94 -49.07 12.54
N TYR A 5 22.06 -48.97 11.53
CA TYR A 5 21.95 -47.77 10.72
C TYR A 5 21.08 -46.77 11.50
N TYR A 6 21.59 -45.57 11.76
CA TYR A 6 20.80 -44.49 12.34
C TYR A 6 19.73 -44.10 11.33
N ARG A 7 18.49 -44.50 11.58
CA ARG A 7 17.35 -44.13 10.76
C ARG A 7 16.92 -42.73 11.15
N TYR A 8 17.21 -41.75 10.31
CA TYR A 8 16.64 -40.41 10.44
C TYR A 8 15.12 -40.53 10.34
N ILE A 9 14.43 -40.14 11.42
CA ILE A 9 12.97 -40.03 11.46
C ILE A 9 12.70 -38.54 11.30
N GLU A 10 12.07 -38.15 10.20
CA GLU A 10 11.59 -36.78 10.02
C GLU A 10 10.61 -36.44 11.15
N CYS A 11 10.89 -35.35 11.86
CA CYS A 11 10.03 -34.80 12.90
C CYS A 11 8.71 -34.39 12.28
N SER A 12 7.58 -34.71 12.92
CA SER A 12 6.26 -34.39 12.35
C SER A 12 6.08 -32.87 12.22
N PRO A 13 5.19 -32.39 11.34
CA PRO A 13 4.91 -30.95 11.21
C PRO A 13 4.50 -30.30 12.54
N GLU A 14 3.79 -31.05 13.39
CA GLU A 14 3.36 -30.63 14.73
C GLU A 14 4.57 -30.51 15.69
N ASP A 15 5.58 -31.36 15.54
CA ASP A 15 6.83 -31.29 16.31
C ASP A 15 7.77 -30.15 15.84
N GLN A 16 7.69 -29.78 14.56
CA GLN A 16 8.44 -28.64 13.99
C GLN A 16 7.85 -27.31 14.46
N GLU A 17 6.52 -27.22 14.58
CA GLU A 17 5.81 -26.02 15.05
C GLU A 17 5.92 -25.80 16.57
N ALA A 18 6.29 -26.84 17.32
CA ALA A 18 6.53 -26.79 18.76
C ALA A 18 7.97 -26.37 19.15
N LYS A 19 8.88 -26.27 18.17
CA LYS A 19 10.28 -25.91 18.39
C LYS A 19 10.51 -24.45 17.99
N ALA A 20 10.99 -23.65 18.94
CA ALA A 20 11.40 -22.27 18.66
C ALA A 20 12.64 -22.29 17.75
N GLU A 21 12.62 -21.50 16.66
CA GLU A 21 13.74 -21.32 15.74
C GLU A 21 14.56 -20.07 16.09
N TYR A 22 13.96 -19.13 16.84
CA TYR A 22 14.62 -17.95 17.35
C TYR A 22 15.69 -18.32 18.40
N ASP A 23 16.94 -17.88 18.16
CA ASP A 23 18.09 -18.07 19.04
C ASP A 23 18.47 -16.73 19.65
N MET A 24 18.40 -16.62 20.98
CA MET A 24 18.66 -15.38 21.70
C MET A 24 20.11 -14.93 21.54
N ASP A 25 20.33 -13.66 21.21
CA ASP A 25 21.66 -13.08 21.17
C ASP A 25 22.06 -12.40 22.51
N GLU A 26 23.26 -11.82 22.54
CA GLU A 26 23.79 -11.17 23.74
C GLU A 26 22.92 -9.99 24.22
N GLU A 27 22.29 -9.26 23.31
CA GLU A 27 21.40 -8.15 23.64
C GLU A 27 20.09 -8.67 24.25
N ASP A 28 19.55 -9.76 23.72
CA ASP A 28 18.33 -10.41 24.23
C ASP A 28 18.52 -10.95 25.65
N TYR A 29 19.67 -11.57 25.94
CA TYR A 29 19.96 -12.06 27.29
C TYR A 29 20.01 -10.92 28.30
N ALA A 30 20.74 -9.85 27.96
CA ALA A 30 20.85 -8.67 28.82
C ALA A 30 19.48 -8.01 29.05
N TRP A 31 18.65 -7.93 28.00
CA TRP A 31 17.31 -7.38 28.10
C TRP A 31 16.39 -8.25 28.97
N LEU A 32 16.42 -9.57 28.80
CA LEU A 32 15.57 -10.49 29.55
C LEU A 32 15.91 -10.48 31.05
N GLU A 33 17.19 -10.32 31.41
CA GLU A 33 17.62 -10.12 32.79
C GLU A 33 16.99 -8.87 33.41
N LEU A 34 17.12 -7.71 32.75
CA LEU A 34 16.54 -6.46 33.21
C LEU A 34 15.02 -6.54 33.39
N VAL A 35 14.33 -7.18 32.45
CA VAL A 35 12.88 -7.39 32.51
C VAL A 35 12.50 -8.30 33.67
N ASN A 36 13.26 -9.36 33.92
CA ASN A 36 13.02 -10.29 35.02
C ASN A 36 13.31 -9.67 36.39
N GLU A 37 14.31 -8.80 36.52
CA GLU A 37 14.55 -8.02 37.73
C GLU A 37 13.37 -7.10 38.04
N LYS A 38 12.86 -6.40 37.02
CA LYS A 38 11.67 -5.56 37.16
C LYS A 38 10.44 -6.37 37.54
N ARG A 39 10.16 -7.48 36.85
CA ARG A 39 9.05 -8.40 37.17
C ARG A 39 9.13 -8.90 38.60
N LYS A 40 10.33 -9.22 39.09
CA LYS A 40 10.56 -9.64 40.48
C LYS A 40 10.20 -8.54 41.48
N SER A 41 10.56 -7.28 41.19
CA SER A 41 10.18 -6.13 42.03
C SER A 41 8.66 -5.88 42.05
N GLU A 42 7.98 -6.26 40.98
CA GLU A 42 6.52 -6.18 40.84
C GLU A 42 5.81 -7.45 41.35
N GLY A 43 6.54 -8.42 41.91
CA GLY A 43 5.99 -9.67 42.47
C GLY A 43 5.54 -10.69 41.41
N MET A 44 5.95 -10.53 40.16
CA MET A 44 5.66 -11.45 39.06
C MET A 44 6.74 -12.54 38.94
N SER A 45 6.37 -13.68 38.37
CA SER A 45 7.30 -14.76 38.05
C SER A 45 8.25 -14.37 36.92
N GLN A 46 9.48 -14.86 36.99
CA GLN A 46 10.48 -14.69 35.94
C GLN A 46 10.11 -15.47 34.68
N VAL A 47 10.49 -14.94 33.53
CA VAL A 47 10.39 -15.58 32.21
C VAL A 47 11.68 -16.34 31.94
N SER A 48 11.58 -17.63 31.61
CA SER A 48 12.73 -18.43 31.19
C SER A 48 13.11 -18.16 29.73
N HIS A 49 14.34 -18.49 29.37
CA HIS A 49 14.87 -18.26 28.02
C HIS A 49 14.00 -18.97 26.96
N ASN A 50 13.68 -20.26 27.18
CA ASN A 50 12.83 -21.02 26.27
C ASN A 50 11.44 -20.40 26.05
N VAL A 51 10.88 -19.73 27.07
CA VAL A 51 9.58 -19.05 26.92
C VAL A 51 9.75 -17.78 26.12
N PHE A 52 10.85 -17.04 26.31
CA PHE A 52 11.16 -15.88 25.50
C PHE A 52 11.37 -16.26 24.03
N GLU A 53 12.25 -17.23 23.75
CA GLU A 53 12.50 -17.77 22.40
C GLU A 53 11.20 -18.19 21.73
N PHE A 54 10.35 -18.96 22.42
CA PHE A 54 9.07 -19.40 21.88
C PHE A 54 8.12 -18.25 21.57
N LEU A 55 8.06 -17.23 22.42
CA LEU A 55 7.20 -16.07 22.20
C LEU A 55 7.68 -15.24 21.02
N ILE A 56 8.98 -14.96 20.92
CA ILE A 56 9.54 -14.18 19.82
C ILE A 56 9.40 -14.93 18.50
N ASP A 57 9.76 -16.22 18.46
CA ASP A 57 9.57 -17.08 17.29
C ASP A 57 8.10 -17.06 16.82
N ARG A 58 7.15 -17.17 17.76
CA ARG A 58 5.72 -17.09 17.43
C ARG A 58 5.34 -15.71 16.89
N PHE A 59 5.79 -14.62 17.52
CA PHE A 59 5.50 -13.27 17.03
C PHE A 59 6.08 -13.02 15.64
N GLU A 60 7.30 -13.45 15.37
CA GLU A 60 7.93 -13.33 14.05
C GLU A 60 7.17 -14.13 13.00
N LYS A 61 6.75 -15.37 13.31
CA LYS A 61 5.94 -16.20 12.42
C LYS A 61 4.57 -15.57 12.14
N GLU A 62 3.88 -15.05 13.15
CA GLU A 62 2.60 -14.34 12.97
C GLU A 62 2.77 -13.07 12.12
N LEU A 63 3.82 -12.27 12.37
CA LEU A 63 4.13 -11.09 11.54
C LEU A 63 4.48 -11.47 10.09
N HIS A 64 5.19 -12.58 9.89
CA HIS A 64 5.51 -13.08 8.56
C HIS A 64 4.25 -13.56 7.84
N LEU A 65 3.36 -14.27 8.52
CA LEU A 65 2.07 -14.70 7.99
C LEU A 65 1.15 -13.51 7.69
N GLU A 66 1.08 -12.50 8.56
CA GLU A 66 0.36 -11.25 8.28
C GLU A 66 0.95 -10.52 7.05
N SER A 67 2.28 -10.52 6.89
CA SER A 67 2.93 -9.97 5.70
C SER A 67 2.65 -10.79 4.44
N LEU A 68 2.48 -12.10 4.56
CA LEU A 68 2.15 -13.00 3.44
C LEU A 68 0.66 -12.94 3.10
N ASP A 69 -0.24 -12.80 4.07
CA ASP A 69 -1.67 -12.60 3.84
C ASP A 69 -1.93 -11.23 3.20
N GLN A 70 -1.17 -10.20 3.59
CA GLN A 70 -1.11 -8.91 2.88
C GLN A 70 -0.58 -9.04 1.44
N ALA A 71 0.23 -10.06 1.14
CA ALA A 71 0.72 -10.35 -0.20
C ALA A 71 -0.19 -11.31 -1.01
N SER A 72 -0.99 -12.14 -0.33
CA SER A 72 -1.78 -13.24 -0.90
C SER A 72 -3.21 -12.81 -1.23
N GLU A 73 -3.78 -11.83 -0.52
CA GLU A 73 -5.05 -11.21 -0.91
C GLU A 73 -4.87 -10.16 -2.03
N LYS A 74 -4.69 -10.66 -3.26
CA LYS A 74 -4.90 -9.95 -4.54
C LYS A 74 -4.21 -8.59 -4.67
N GLN A 75 -2.89 -8.58 -4.65
CA GLN A 75 -2.19 -7.73 -5.60
C GLN A 75 -1.93 -8.58 -6.86
N PRO A 76 -2.45 -8.22 -8.07
CA PRO A 76 -1.85 -8.77 -9.27
C PRO A 76 -0.36 -8.49 -9.17
N ALA A 77 0.50 -9.49 -9.48
CA ALA A 77 1.95 -9.37 -9.47
C ALA A 77 2.33 -7.92 -9.76
N VAL A 78 2.80 -7.19 -8.74
CA VAL A 78 3.14 -5.79 -8.91
C VAL A 78 4.15 -5.79 -10.04
N ASP A 79 3.74 -5.22 -11.15
CA ASP A 79 4.65 -4.93 -12.24
C ASP A 79 5.71 -4.04 -11.57
N ASP A 80 6.95 -4.54 -11.43
CA ASP A 80 8.04 -3.77 -10.83
C ASP A 80 8.25 -2.43 -11.57
N ASP A 81 7.66 -2.29 -12.77
CA ASP A 81 7.61 -1.10 -13.59
C ASP A 81 6.31 -0.27 -13.47
N ALA A 82 5.43 -0.55 -12.49
CA ALA A 82 4.18 0.18 -12.34
C ALA A 82 4.41 1.65 -11.93
N VAL A 83 4.11 2.56 -12.85
CA VAL A 83 4.24 4.01 -12.64
C VAL A 83 2.90 4.65 -12.31
N CYS A 84 2.92 5.70 -11.48
CA CYS A 84 1.75 6.53 -11.28
C CYS A 84 1.43 7.35 -12.54
N SER A 85 0.17 7.28 -12.99
CA SER A 85 -0.33 7.99 -14.18
C SER A 85 -0.36 9.53 -14.05
N ILE A 86 -0.04 10.09 -12.87
CA ILE A 86 -0.09 11.54 -12.59
C ILE A 86 1.32 12.12 -12.54
N CYS A 87 2.22 11.54 -11.74
CA CYS A 87 3.60 12.01 -11.59
C CYS A 87 4.60 11.27 -12.49
N MET A 88 4.18 10.17 -13.13
CA MET A 88 5.02 9.31 -13.98
C MET A 88 6.20 8.63 -13.24
N SER A 89 6.14 8.56 -11.91
CA SER A 89 7.14 7.88 -11.07
C SER A 89 6.61 6.53 -10.55
N GLY A 90 7.50 5.55 -10.46
CA GLY A 90 7.26 4.25 -9.81
C GLY A 90 7.71 4.20 -8.34
N GLU A 91 8.31 5.28 -7.82
CA GLU A 91 8.77 5.33 -6.43
C GLU A 91 7.58 5.23 -5.48
N CYS A 92 7.52 4.21 -4.62
CA CYS A 92 6.47 4.06 -3.62
C CYS A 92 7.05 4.05 -2.20
N HIS A 93 6.31 4.63 -1.26
CA HIS A 93 6.65 4.65 0.16
C HIS A 93 5.50 4.08 0.99
N LYS A 94 5.77 3.61 2.22
CA LYS A 94 4.76 3.04 3.11
C LYS A 94 3.55 3.98 3.36
N SER A 95 3.75 5.29 3.32
CA SER A 95 2.70 6.32 3.49
C SER A 95 2.18 6.92 2.18
N ASN A 96 2.74 6.54 1.03
CA ASN A 96 2.35 7.03 -0.29
C ASN A 96 2.52 5.91 -1.33
N THR A 97 1.67 4.90 -1.21
CA THR A 97 1.70 3.71 -2.07
C THR A 97 1.01 3.97 -3.42
N ILE A 98 1.32 3.16 -4.43
CA ILE A 98 0.62 3.17 -5.72
C ILE A 98 -0.63 2.29 -5.61
N LEU A 99 -1.78 2.89 -5.90
CA LEU A 99 -3.09 2.27 -5.89
C LEU A 99 -3.51 1.94 -7.32
N PHE A 100 -4.13 0.76 -7.50
CA PHE A 100 -4.68 0.32 -8.78
C PHE A 100 -6.20 0.24 -8.68
N CYS A 101 -6.89 0.87 -9.63
CA CYS A 101 -8.34 0.75 -9.68
C CYS A 101 -8.75 -0.63 -10.20
N GLY A 102 -9.54 -1.36 -9.41
CA GLY A 102 -10.02 -2.71 -9.78
C GLY A 102 -10.92 -2.78 -11.03
N VAL A 103 -11.39 -1.66 -11.58
CA VAL A 103 -12.26 -1.62 -12.76
C VAL A 103 -11.53 -1.16 -14.01
N CYS A 104 -10.85 0.00 -13.96
CA CYS A 104 -10.20 0.58 -15.13
C CYS A 104 -8.67 0.40 -15.17
N GLY A 105 -8.08 -0.17 -14.11
CA GLY A 105 -6.64 -0.41 -14.03
C GLY A 105 -5.78 0.83 -13.85
N VAL A 106 -6.36 2.03 -13.65
CA VAL A 106 -5.55 3.24 -13.44
C VAL A 106 -4.67 3.10 -12.19
N SER A 107 -3.39 3.44 -12.35
CA SER A 107 -2.37 3.44 -11.31
C SER A 107 -2.10 4.87 -10.83
N VAL A 108 -2.26 5.12 -9.53
CA VAL A 108 -2.01 6.44 -8.93
C VAL A 108 -1.39 6.35 -7.55
N HIS A 109 -0.47 7.24 -7.21
CA HIS A 109 -0.10 7.43 -5.81
C HIS A 109 -1.29 7.93 -4.99
N GLN A 110 -1.34 7.49 -3.74
CA GLN A 110 -2.30 7.95 -2.74
C GLN A 110 -2.36 9.48 -2.68
N GLU A 111 -1.21 10.14 -2.54
CA GLU A 111 -1.13 11.60 -2.44
C GLU A 111 -1.41 12.29 -3.80
N CYS A 112 -0.97 11.69 -4.91
CA CYS A 112 -1.20 12.30 -6.23
C CYS A 112 -2.69 12.38 -6.61
N TYR A 113 -3.50 11.41 -6.16
CA TYR A 113 -4.94 11.39 -6.42
C TYR A 113 -5.80 11.94 -5.26
N GLY A 114 -5.17 12.22 -4.12
CA GLY A 114 -5.85 12.73 -2.92
C GLY A 114 -6.71 11.69 -2.21
N VAL A 115 -6.18 10.47 -2.03
CA VAL A 115 -6.87 9.39 -1.31
C VAL A 115 -6.53 9.50 0.19
N PRO A 116 -7.52 9.76 1.08
CA PRO A 116 -7.26 10.03 2.49
C PRO A 116 -6.80 8.80 3.27
N TYR A 117 -7.36 7.64 2.95
CA TYR A 117 -7.00 6.35 3.52
C TYR A 117 -7.14 5.27 2.45
N VAL A 118 -6.23 4.32 2.47
CA VAL A 118 -6.31 3.14 1.61
C VAL A 118 -7.27 2.15 2.27
N PRO A 119 -8.37 1.74 1.60
CA PRO A 119 -9.27 0.75 2.16
C PRO A 119 -8.58 -0.62 2.26
N GLU A 120 -9.00 -1.44 3.22
CA GLU A 120 -8.55 -2.84 3.38
C GLU A 120 -8.98 -3.74 2.19
N SER A 121 -9.89 -3.25 1.34
CA SER A 121 -10.42 -3.96 0.18
C SER A 121 -10.08 -3.25 -1.13
N HIS A 122 -10.56 -3.78 -2.27
CA HIS A 122 -10.28 -3.25 -3.60
C HIS A 122 -10.61 -1.75 -3.73
N TRP A 123 -9.61 -0.97 -4.15
CA TRP A 123 -9.77 0.46 -4.39
C TRP A 123 -10.39 0.72 -5.77
N HIS A 124 -11.28 1.72 -5.83
CA HIS A 124 -11.89 2.20 -7.07
C HIS A 124 -11.70 3.71 -7.19
N CYS A 125 -11.31 4.17 -8.39
CA CYS A 125 -11.18 5.59 -8.67
C CYS A 125 -12.56 6.27 -8.65
N ARG A 126 -12.57 7.61 -8.51
CA ARG A 126 -13.80 8.39 -8.35
C ARG A 126 -14.77 8.23 -9.52
N HIS A 127 -14.22 8.06 -10.72
CA HIS A 127 -15.00 7.82 -11.92
C HIS A 127 -15.65 6.44 -11.93
N CYS A 128 -14.91 5.36 -11.66
CA CYS A 128 -15.48 4.01 -11.64
C CYS A 128 -16.52 3.82 -10.53
N LEU A 129 -16.44 4.58 -9.43
CA LEU A 129 -17.48 4.60 -8.40
C LEU A 129 -18.80 5.21 -8.88
N GLN A 130 -18.78 6.14 -9.84
CA GLN A 130 -19.98 6.82 -10.34
C GLN A 130 -20.48 6.28 -11.68
N SER A 131 -19.57 5.92 -12.59
CA SER A 131 -19.90 5.57 -13.98
C SER A 131 -18.91 4.53 -14.51
N PRO A 132 -18.95 3.28 -14.03
CA PRO A 132 -17.99 2.25 -14.42
C PRO A 132 -18.08 1.83 -15.90
N THR A 133 -19.22 2.07 -16.55
CA THR A 133 -19.50 1.60 -17.91
C THR A 133 -19.29 2.66 -19.00
N GLN A 134 -19.09 3.93 -18.63
CA GLN A 134 -18.88 5.01 -19.59
C GLN A 134 -17.45 5.55 -19.46
N PRO A 135 -16.79 5.95 -20.55
CA PRO A 135 -15.50 6.61 -20.46
C PRO A 135 -15.65 8.04 -19.91
N ALA A 136 -14.72 8.47 -19.07
CA ALA A 136 -14.59 9.87 -18.67
C ALA A 136 -13.95 10.67 -19.80
N ASP A 137 -14.63 11.74 -20.21
CA ASP A 137 -14.12 12.68 -21.17
C ASP A 137 -13.51 13.88 -20.45
N CYS A 138 -12.19 13.99 -20.51
CA CYS A 138 -11.49 15.15 -19.98
C CYS A 138 -11.87 16.39 -20.78
N ILE A 139 -12.25 17.46 -20.09
CA ILE A 139 -12.53 18.74 -20.76
C ILE A 139 -11.26 19.45 -21.27
N LEU A 140 -10.12 19.20 -20.63
CA LEU A 140 -8.89 19.94 -20.90
C LEU A 140 -8.05 19.33 -22.03
N CYS A 141 -8.34 18.10 -22.46
CA CYS A 141 -7.60 17.43 -23.54
C CYS A 141 -8.47 16.39 -24.27
N PRO A 142 -8.09 15.95 -25.49
CA PRO A 142 -8.85 14.95 -26.23
C PRO A 142 -8.58 13.50 -25.78
N ASN A 143 -7.61 13.27 -24.89
CA ASN A 143 -7.16 11.93 -24.51
C ASN A 143 -8.18 11.22 -23.62
N LYS A 144 -8.31 9.90 -23.79
CA LYS A 144 -9.17 9.04 -22.97
C LYS A 144 -8.34 8.27 -21.93
N GLY A 145 -8.99 7.78 -20.88
CA GLY A 145 -8.34 7.02 -19.80
C GLY A 145 -7.69 7.93 -18.76
N GLY A 146 -6.72 7.41 -18.00
CA GLY A 146 -5.98 8.17 -16.99
C GLY A 146 -6.77 8.52 -15.72
N ALA A 147 -6.12 9.23 -14.81
CA ALA A 147 -6.69 9.62 -13.52
C ALA A 147 -7.53 10.88 -13.64
N VAL A 148 -8.84 10.76 -13.40
CA VAL A 148 -9.81 11.86 -13.55
C VAL A 148 -10.53 12.17 -12.23
N LYS A 149 -10.97 13.42 -12.09
CA LYS A 149 -11.84 13.92 -11.02
C LYS A 149 -12.96 14.78 -11.61
N LYS A 150 -14.04 14.95 -10.85
CA LYS A 150 -15.13 15.84 -11.23
C LYS A 150 -14.69 17.30 -11.11
N THR A 151 -15.16 18.11 -12.05
CA THR A 151 -15.07 19.57 -11.98
C THR A 151 -16.22 20.13 -11.13
N ASP A 152 -16.10 21.38 -10.73
CA ASP A 152 -17.14 22.17 -10.05
C ASP A 152 -18.44 22.32 -10.88
N ASP A 153 -18.36 22.13 -12.20
CA ASP A 153 -19.48 22.15 -13.13
C ASP A 153 -19.94 20.75 -13.63
N ASP A 154 -19.65 19.71 -12.85
CA ASP A 154 -20.11 18.32 -13.06
C ASP A 154 -19.59 17.61 -14.32
N ARG A 155 -18.50 18.12 -14.89
CA ARG A 155 -17.73 17.49 -15.97
C ARG A 155 -16.53 16.72 -15.41
N TRP A 156 -15.75 16.09 -16.28
CA TRP A 156 -14.54 15.37 -15.89
C TRP A 156 -13.29 16.09 -16.39
N GLY A 157 -12.24 16.07 -15.58
CA GLY A 157 -10.91 16.55 -15.94
C GLY A 157 -9.84 15.58 -15.44
N HIS A 158 -8.77 15.41 -16.20
CA HIS A 158 -7.59 14.71 -15.69
C HIS A 158 -6.95 15.52 -14.56
N VAL A 159 -6.50 14.83 -13.53
CA VAL A 159 -5.71 15.45 -12.45
C VAL A 159 -4.44 16.10 -13.01
N VAL A 160 -3.74 15.40 -13.93
CA VAL A 160 -2.54 15.96 -14.57
C VAL A 160 -2.85 17.20 -15.42
N CYS A 161 -3.97 17.24 -16.15
CA CYS A 161 -4.34 18.45 -16.89
C CYS A 161 -4.63 19.62 -15.95
N ALA A 162 -5.32 19.39 -14.84
CA ALA A 162 -5.58 20.43 -13.84
C ALA A 162 -4.29 20.95 -13.17
N LEU A 163 -3.28 20.10 -12.98
CA LEU A 163 -1.98 20.52 -12.44
C LEU A 163 -1.18 21.42 -13.40
N TRP A 164 -1.32 21.21 -14.72
CA TRP A 164 -0.50 21.88 -15.72
C TRP A 164 -1.19 23.05 -16.43
N VAL A 165 -2.50 23.23 -16.26
CA VAL A 165 -3.22 24.43 -16.72
C VAL A 165 -3.20 25.47 -15.58
N PRO A 166 -2.49 26.60 -15.70
CA PRO A 166 -2.25 27.50 -14.57
C PRO A 166 -3.50 28.11 -13.93
N GLU A 167 -4.57 28.27 -14.70
CA GLU A 167 -5.84 28.83 -14.23
C GLU A 167 -6.76 27.81 -13.58
N VAL A 168 -6.38 26.52 -13.59
CA VAL A 168 -7.13 25.41 -13.02
C VAL A 168 -6.47 24.98 -11.72
N GLY A 169 -7.29 24.52 -10.77
CA GLY A 169 -6.81 24.01 -9.50
C GLY A 169 -7.71 22.93 -8.94
N PHE A 170 -7.65 22.80 -7.61
CA PHE A 170 -8.52 21.93 -6.85
C PHE A 170 -9.08 22.73 -5.67
N ALA A 171 -10.40 22.68 -5.49
CA ALA A 171 -11.04 23.36 -4.37
C ALA A 171 -10.61 22.76 -3.02
N ASN A 172 -10.24 21.47 -2.99
CA ASN A 172 -9.55 20.84 -1.87
C ASN A 172 -8.25 20.19 -2.33
N THR A 173 -7.12 20.69 -1.82
CA THR A 173 -5.78 20.21 -2.18
C THR A 173 -5.34 18.95 -1.43
N THR A 174 -6.08 18.50 -0.43
CA THR A 174 -5.84 17.21 0.26
C THR A 174 -6.54 16.07 -0.47
N PHE A 175 -7.81 16.28 -0.83
CA PHE A 175 -8.58 15.27 -1.56
C PHE A 175 -8.41 15.39 -3.09
N ILE A 176 -7.75 16.44 -3.58
CA ILE A 176 -7.56 16.72 -5.01
C ILE A 176 -8.91 16.67 -5.73
N GLU A 177 -9.94 17.30 -5.14
CA GLU A 177 -11.29 17.40 -5.72
C GLU A 177 -12.15 18.48 -5.05
N PRO A 178 -13.18 19.00 -5.74
CA PRO A 178 -13.35 18.98 -7.20
C PRO A 178 -12.28 19.82 -7.90
N ILE A 179 -12.10 19.59 -9.21
CA ILE A 179 -11.30 20.48 -10.07
C ILE A 179 -12.07 21.79 -10.24
N ASP A 180 -11.42 22.92 -9.99
CA ASP A 180 -12.01 24.25 -10.10
C ASP A 180 -11.22 25.16 -11.07
N GLY A 181 -11.75 26.36 -11.34
CA GLY A 181 -11.06 27.33 -12.18
C GLY A 181 -11.22 27.12 -13.69
N ILE A 182 -12.00 26.13 -14.14
CA ILE A 182 -12.26 25.88 -15.57
C ILE A 182 -12.81 27.12 -16.29
N GLY A 183 -13.72 27.86 -15.65
CA GLY A 183 -14.28 29.11 -16.19
C GLY A 183 -13.29 30.27 -16.28
N GLN A 184 -12.13 30.17 -15.62
CA GLN A 184 -11.09 31.21 -15.60
C GLN A 184 -10.09 31.04 -16.74
N ILE A 185 -10.12 29.92 -17.46
CA ILE A 185 -9.24 29.63 -18.59
C ILE A 185 -9.50 30.63 -19.72
N PRO A 186 -8.50 31.44 -20.15
CA PRO A 186 -8.69 32.40 -21.23
C PRO A 186 -9.12 31.73 -22.54
N SER A 187 -10.06 32.34 -23.26
CA SER A 187 -10.60 31.81 -24.53
C SER A 187 -9.51 31.57 -25.60
N ALA A 188 -8.36 32.22 -25.49
CA ALA A 188 -7.22 32.00 -26.37
C ALA A 188 -6.63 30.59 -26.24
N ARG A 189 -6.60 29.99 -25.05
CA ARG A 189 -6.03 28.65 -24.82
C ARG A 189 -6.77 27.57 -25.60
N TRP A 190 -8.10 27.68 -25.68
CA TRP A 190 -8.97 26.78 -26.44
C TRP A 190 -8.81 26.88 -27.96
N LYS A 191 -8.17 27.95 -28.45
CA LYS A 191 -7.93 28.18 -29.88
C LYS A 191 -6.53 27.76 -30.32
N LEU A 192 -5.68 27.33 -29.37
CA LEU A 192 -4.36 26.82 -29.69
C LEU A 192 -4.48 25.45 -30.36
N THR A 193 -3.64 25.20 -31.34
CA THR A 193 -3.51 23.88 -31.97
C THR A 193 -2.41 23.11 -31.25
N CYS A 194 -2.76 21.97 -30.68
CA CYS A 194 -1.77 21.01 -30.17
C CYS A 194 -0.89 20.53 -31.34
N TYR A 195 0.43 20.58 -31.20
CA TYR A 195 1.37 20.21 -32.27
C TYR A 195 1.69 18.71 -32.32
N ILE A 196 1.33 17.98 -31.26
CA ILE A 196 1.53 16.53 -31.11
C ILE A 196 0.53 15.78 -31.99
#